data_AF-A0A660MRD3-F1
#
_entry.id   AF-A0A660MRD3-F1
#
_cell.length_a   1.000
_cell.length_b   1.000
_cell.length_c   1.000
_cell.angle_alpha   90.00
_cell.angle_beta   90.00
_cell.angle_gamma   90.00
#
_symmetry.space_group_name_H-M   'P 1'
#
loop_
_entity.id
_entity.type
_entity.pdbx_description
1 polymer ?
#
loop_
_entity_poly.entity_id
_entity_poly.type
_entity_poly.pdbx_seq_one_letter_code
_entity_poly.pdbx_strand_id
1 'polypeptide(L)'
;MIFDFLKKRKKIEQRINMINDMFVDLKIPESQKALYIQALDILDEDGINRIYDELTNFVKNLELKNLEDIQKNNFSVISGMKLKEAEERKEELNSFNFLINKL
;
A
#
# COMPACT_ATOMS: atom_id res chain seq x y z
N MET A 1 27.08 27.35 13.52
CA MET A 1 27.74 27.07 14.84
C MET A 1 27.61 25.58 15.16
N ILE A 2 28.36 25.05 16.13
CA ILE A 2 28.32 23.64 16.57
C ILE A 2 26.88 23.12 16.80
N PHE A 3 25.97 23.98 17.28
CA PHE A 3 24.55 23.66 17.39
C PHE A 3 23.88 23.25 16.07
N ASP A 4 24.18 23.93 14.96
CA ASP A 4 23.64 23.59 13.64
C ASP A 4 24.16 22.24 13.17
N PHE A 5 25.42 21.94 13.47
CA PHE A 5 26.05 20.66 13.17
C PHE A 5 25.42 19.51 13.98
N LEU A 6 25.23 19.70 15.29
CA LEU A 6 24.56 18.72 16.15
C LEU A 6 23.10 18.49 15.73
N LYS A 7 22.39 19.56 15.34
CA LYS A 7 21.02 19.49 14.83
C LYS A 7 20.94 18.72 13.50
N LYS A 8 21.93 18.89 12.62
CA LYS A 8 22.05 18.09 11.39
C LYS A 8 22.31 16.61 11.69
N ARG A 9 23.27 16.29 12.56
CA ARG A 9 23.53 14.89 12.96
C ARG A 9 22.29 14.20 13.52
N LYS A 10 21.56 14.88 14.42
CA LYS A 10 20.31 14.34 14.98
C LYS A 10 19.25 14.02 13.91
N LYS A 11 19.17 14.83 12.83
CA LYS A 11 18.25 14.54 11.72
C LYS A 11 18.66 13.32 10.90
N ILE A 12 19.97 13.13 10.70
CA ILE A 12 20.50 11.98 9.97
C ILE A 12 20.23 10.70 10.76
N GLU A 13 20.51 10.70 12.07
CA GLU A 13 20.18 9.57 12.96
C GLU A 13 18.69 9.22 12.93
N GLN A 14 17.82 10.22 12.94
CA GLN A 14 16.37 10.00 12.80
C GLN A 14 16.00 9.33 11.47
N ARG A 15 16.64 9.73 10.35
CA ARG A 15 16.42 9.11 9.05
C ARG A 15 16.91 7.67 9.00
N ILE A 16 18.08 7.38 9.57
CA ILE A 16 18.61 6.02 9.68
C ILE A 16 17.65 5.13 10.47
N ASN A 17 17.13 5.61 11.60
CA ASN A 17 16.15 4.85 12.39
C ASN A 17 14.88 4.56 11.58
N MET A 18 14.34 5.54 10.84
CA MET A 18 13.19 5.33 9.97
C MET A 18 13.46 4.32 8.85
N ILE A 19 14.64 4.37 8.24
CA ILE A 19 15.05 3.38 7.23
C ILE A 19 15.12 1.98 7.85
N ASN A 20 15.68 1.84 9.05
CA ASN A 20 15.74 0.57 9.76
C ASN A 20 14.34 0.01 10.05
N ASP A 21 13.42 0.84 10.54
CA ASP A 21 12.04 0.44 10.79
C ASP A 21 11.37 -0.04 9.49
N MET A 22 11.55 0.69 8.38
CA MET A 22 11.05 0.27 7.06
C MET A 22 11.65 -1.07 6.60
N PHE A 23 12.93 -1.34 6.86
CA PHE A 23 13.56 -2.62 6.52
C PHE A 23 13.07 -3.79 7.38
N VAL A 24 12.75 -3.55 8.65
CA VAL A 24 12.19 -4.59 9.54
C VAL A 24 10.83 -5.06 9.00
N ASP A 25 10.01 -4.13 8.54
CA ASP A 25 8.68 -4.39 7.98
C ASP A 25 8.71 -5.04 6.59
N LEU A 26 9.83 -4.94 5.87
CA LEU A 26 10.01 -5.61 4.59
C LEU A 26 10.10 -7.13 4.79
N LYS A 27 9.28 -7.87 4.02
CA LYS A 27 9.29 -9.35 3.97
C LYS A 27 10.49 -9.88 3.16
N ILE A 28 11.70 -9.47 3.54
CA ILE A 28 12.95 -9.94 2.96
C ILE A 28 13.71 -10.83 3.97
N PRO A 29 14.59 -11.75 3.51
CA PRO A 29 15.38 -12.59 4.40
C PRO A 29 16.23 -11.77 5.38
N GLU A 30 16.35 -12.23 6.62
CA GLU A 30 17.12 -11.55 7.69
C GLU A 30 18.59 -11.32 7.31
N SER A 31 19.19 -12.23 6.53
CA SER A 31 20.55 -12.05 6.01
C SER A 31 20.66 -10.84 5.08
N GLN A 32 19.62 -10.54 4.31
CA GLN A 32 19.58 -9.36 3.43
C GLN A 32 19.30 -8.09 4.24
N LYS A 33 18.41 -8.14 5.25
CA LYS A 33 18.18 -7.01 6.17
C LYS A 33 19.48 -6.59 6.86
N ALA A 34 20.23 -7.56 7.38
CA ALA A 34 21.51 -7.29 8.03
C ALA A 34 22.50 -6.59 7.09
N LEU A 35 22.57 -6.99 5.81
CA LEU A 35 23.42 -6.34 4.81
C LEU A 35 22.97 -4.91 4.50
N TYR A 36 21.67 -4.66 4.40
CA TYR A 36 21.14 -3.32 4.19
C TYR A 36 21.43 -2.40 5.37
N ILE A 37 21.26 -2.90 6.60
CA ILE A 37 21.55 -2.14 7.81
C ILE A 37 23.05 -1.82 7.89
N GLN A 38 23.92 -2.80 7.64
CA GLN A 38 25.37 -2.60 7.63
C GLN A 38 25.81 -1.62 6.53
N ALA A 39 25.12 -1.58 5.40
CA ALA A 39 25.41 -0.62 4.35
C ALA A 39 25.15 0.83 4.79
N LEU A 40 24.17 1.08 5.68
CA LEU A 40 23.86 2.43 6.18
C LEU A 40 25.03 3.04 6.97
N ASP A 41 25.84 2.22 7.63
CA ASP A 41 27.00 2.68 8.41
C ASP A 41 28.13 3.24 7.54
N ILE A 42 28.13 2.93 6.24
CA ILE A 42 29.19 3.30 5.28
C ILE A 42 28.76 4.47 4.39
N LEU A 43 27.45 4.78 4.35
CA LEU A 43 26.91 5.83 3.50
C LEU A 43 27.17 7.23 4.06
N ASP A 44 27.38 8.17 3.15
CA ASP A 44 27.40 9.59 3.47
C ASP A 44 25.97 10.16 3.64
N GLU A 45 25.88 11.41 4.09
CA GLU A 45 24.61 12.10 4.33
C GLU A 45 23.70 12.08 3.09
N ASP A 46 24.28 12.27 1.90
CA ASP A 46 23.54 12.28 0.64
C ASP A 46 23.02 10.88 0.27
N GLY A 47 23.82 9.84 0.48
CA GLY A 47 23.41 8.44 0.32
C GLY A 47 22.25 8.07 1.24
N ILE A 48 22.31 8.46 2.53
CA ILE A 48 21.23 8.23 3.50
C ILE A 48 19.95 8.96 3.08
N ASN A 49 20.05 10.22 2.65
CA ASN A 49 18.89 10.98 2.18
C ASN A 49 18.25 10.34 0.96
N ARG A 50 19.07 9.87 -0.01
CA ARG A 50 18.58 9.20 -1.21
C ARG A 50 17.83 7.91 -0.88
N ILE A 51 18.39 7.06 -0.01
CA ILE A 51 17.72 5.80 0.39
C ILE A 51 16.40 6.10 1.09
N TYR A 52 16.39 7.07 2.00
CA TYR A 52 15.18 7.50 2.68
C TYR A 52 14.10 7.93 1.67
N ASP A 53 14.45 8.75 0.68
CA ASP A 53 13.51 9.25 -0.32
C ASP A 53 13.01 8.12 -1.24
N GLU A 54 13.91 7.21 -1.66
CA GLU A 54 13.55 6.04 -2.49
C GLU A 54 12.61 5.09 -1.74
N LEU A 55 12.90 4.77 -0.47
CA LEU A 55 12.04 3.92 0.36
C LEU A 55 10.68 4.58 0.64
N THR A 56 10.68 5.87 0.94
CA THR A 56 9.44 6.62 1.17
C THR A 56 8.55 6.60 -0.08
N ASN A 57 9.14 6.83 -1.26
CA ASN A 57 8.43 6.76 -2.53
C ASN A 57 7.92 5.34 -2.82
N PHE A 58 8.71 4.31 -2.51
CA PHE A 58 8.31 2.92 -2.66
C PHE A 58 7.09 2.57 -1.79
N VAL A 59 7.12 2.90 -0.50
CA VAL A 59 6.00 2.68 0.43
C VAL A 59 4.76 3.44 -0.03
N LYS A 60 4.91 4.72 -0.39
CA LYS A 60 3.81 5.53 -0.91
C LYS A 60 3.17 4.93 -2.17
N ASN A 61 3.99 4.41 -3.08
CA ASN A 61 3.50 3.75 -4.30
C ASN A 61 2.78 2.43 -4.00
N LEU A 62 3.22 1.67 -3.00
CA LEU A 62 2.51 0.48 -2.54
C LEU A 62 1.15 0.83 -1.91
N GLU A 63 1.10 1.86 -1.07
CA GLU A 63 -0.14 2.34 -0.47
C GLU A 63 -1.15 2.81 -1.53
N LEU A 64 -0.69 3.58 -2.52
CA LEU A 64 -1.52 4.02 -3.64
C LEU A 64 -2.08 2.84 -4.44
N LYS A 65 -1.25 1.84 -4.76
CA LYS A 65 -1.72 0.61 -5.43
C LYS A 65 -2.76 -0.14 -4.61
N ASN A 66 -2.53 -0.29 -3.30
CA ASN A 66 -3.48 -0.96 -2.42
C ASN A 66 -4.83 -0.21 -2.36
N LEU A 67 -4.81 1.13 -2.34
CA LEU A 67 -6.04 1.94 -2.38
C LEU A 67 -6.79 1.79 -3.70
N GLU A 68 -6.07 1.77 -4.83
CA GLU A 68 -6.67 1.53 -6.16
C GLU A 68 -7.30 0.13 -6.25
N ASP A 69 -6.63 -0.89 -5.70
CA ASP A 69 -7.15 -2.26 -5.68
C ASP A 69 -8.37 -2.40 -4.75
N ILE A 70 -8.38 -1.72 -3.59
CA ILE A 70 -9.57 -1.63 -2.74
C ILE A 70 -10.73 -0.96 -3.47
N GLN A 71 -10.48 0.15 -4.18
CA GLN A 71 -11.51 0.82 -4.97
C GLN A 71 -12.05 -0.09 -6.07
N LYS A 72 -11.18 -0.74 -6.86
CA LYS A 72 -11.58 -1.67 -7.92
C LYS A 72 -12.39 -2.84 -7.37
N ASN A 73 -11.97 -3.42 -6.26
CA ASN A 73 -12.70 -4.50 -5.60
C ASN A 73 -14.08 -4.04 -5.12
N ASN A 74 -14.19 -2.87 -4.50
CA ASN A 74 -15.48 -2.31 -4.08
C ASN A 74 -16.40 -2.01 -5.28
N PHE A 75 -15.87 -1.46 -6.37
CA PHE A 75 -16.64 -1.25 -7.60
C PHE A 75 -17.11 -2.56 -8.23
N SER A 76 -16.27 -3.60 -8.23
CA SER A 76 -16.61 -4.93 -8.78
C SER A 76 -17.73 -5.62 -7.99
N VAL A 77 -17.72 -5.49 -6.65
CA VAL A 77 -18.77 -6.03 -5.77
C VAL A 77 -20.09 -5.30 -5.99
N ILE A 78 -20.07 -3.97 -6.09
CA ILE A 78 -21.28 -3.15 -6.32
C ILE A 78 -21.88 -3.42 -7.71
N SER A 79 -21.06 -3.59 -8.74
CA SER A 79 -21.52 -3.90 -10.09
C SER A 79 -22.07 -5.32 -10.22
N GLY A 80 -21.45 -6.31 -9.57
CA GLY A 80 -21.97 -7.67 -9.48
C GLY A 80 -23.30 -7.79 -8.72
N MET A 81 -23.48 -7.02 -7.65
CA MET A 81 -24.74 -6.95 -6.89
C MET A 81 -25.90 -6.40 -7.75
N LYS A 82 -25.67 -5.30 -8.47
CA LYS A 82 -26.69 -4.70 -9.35
C LYS A 82 -27.12 -5.61 -10.50
N LEU A 83 -26.21 -6.42 -11.03
CA LEU A 83 -26.51 -7.41 -12.06
C LEU A 83 -27.39 -8.55 -11.52
N LYS A 84 -27.07 -9.08 -10.34
CA LYS A 84 -27.91 -10.10 -9.68
C LYS A 84 -29.31 -9.59 -9.36
N GLU A 85 -29.44 -8.39 -8.81
CA GLU A 85 -30.75 -7.80 -8.52
C GLU A 85 -31.60 -7.59 -9.79
N ALA A 86 -30.96 -7.27 -10.92
CA ALA A 86 -31.64 -7.14 -12.20
C ALA A 86 -32.08 -8.50 -12.80
N GLU A 87 -31.28 -9.55 -12.60
CA GLU A 87 -31.62 -10.92 -13.00
C GLU A 87 -32.76 -11.49 -12.14
N GLU A 88 -32.69 -11.34 -10.81
CA GLU A 88 -33.72 -11.80 -9.87
C GLU A 88 -35.08 -11.14 -10.17
N ARG A 89 -35.12 -9.82 -10.40
CA ARG A 89 -36.36 -9.12 -10.80
C ARG A 89 -36.90 -9.60 -12.15
N LYS A 90 -36.03 -9.99 -13.08
CA LYS A 90 -36.45 -10.51 -14.38
C LYS A 90 -37.06 -11.91 -14.23
N GLU A 91 -36.49 -12.76 -13.38
CA GLU A 91 -37.04 -14.08 -13.05
C GLU A 91 -38.36 -13.97 -12.29
N GLU A 92 -38.49 -13.04 -11.35
CA GLU A 92 -39.74 -12.73 -10.65
C GLU A 92 -40.82 -12.25 -11.64
N LEU A 93 -40.49 -11.34 -12.55
CA LEU A 93 -41.44 -10.87 -13.57
C LEU A 93 -41.87 -12.00 -14.50
N ASN A 94 -40.94 -12.87 -14.91
CA ASN A 94 -41.26 -14.02 -15.77
C ASN A 94 -42.11 -15.07 -15.05
N SER A 95 -41.84 -15.33 -13.77
CA SER A 95 -42.64 -16.27 -12.96
C SER A 95 -44.03 -15.70 -12.64
N PHE A 96 -44.14 -14.39 -12.42
CA PHE A 96 -45.44 -13.71 -12.28
C PHE A 96 -46.24 -13.75 -13.59
N ASN A 97 -45.59 -13.54 -14.73
CA ASN A 97 -46.22 -13.59 -16.05
C ASN A 97 -46.64 -15.03 -16.43
N PHE A 98 -45.94 -16.05 -15.94
CA PHE A 98 -46.34 -17.45 -16.07
C PHE A 98 -47.61 -17.77 -15.26
N LEU A 99 -47.74 -17.22 -14.06
CA LEU A 99 -48.94 -17.40 -13.23
C LEU A 99 -50.17 -16.70 -13.84
N ILE A 100 -50.00 -15.51 -14.42
CA ILE A 100 -51.10 -14.77 -15.07
C ILE A 100 -51.55 -15.45 -16.36
N ASN A 101 -50.64 -16.01 -17.17
CA ASN A 101 -51.01 -16.70 -18.43
C ASN A 101 -51.63 -18.10 -18.23
N LYS A 102 -51.74 -18.58 -16.98
CA LYS A 102 -52.36 -19.87 -16.64
C LYS A 102 -53.69 -19.76 -15.88
N LEU A 103 -54.18 -18.53 -15.64
CA LEU A 103 -55.55 -18.24 -15.21
C LEU A 103 -56.43 -18.01 -16.45
#